data_AF-A0A7S8DHH2-F1
#
_entry.id   AF-A0A7S8DHH2-F1
#
_cell.length_a   1.000
_cell.length_b   1.000
_cell.length_c   1.000
_cell.angle_alpha   90.00
_cell.angle_beta   90.00
_cell.angle_gamma   90.00
#
_symmetry.space_group_name_H-M   'P 1'
#
loop_
_entity.id
_entity.type
_entity.pdbx_description
1 polymer ?
#
loop_
_entity_poly.entity_id
_entity_poly.type
_entity_poly.pdbx_seq_one_letter_code
_entity_poly.pdbx_strand_id
1 'polypeptide(L)'
;MRTSTLLTIANFGTAFAAVQMYNQCGGSAYSGDKECPSGSTCVEASKWYSQCTPDSSSKKAASVEKTDFDFPAFGFPGFPAPPQAPPAEEDNSQGNGNAPAPFLSTIPTPEGPTNTPEQPVDDPVDTIIANPTTAPTSEPIETGSGSGARAITRTIPASSGATAVATAIPVSGELDGGMAYYDRSPSVCKEQEETGEADAMFILEDGATLRNVIIGPGQAEGVHCKGTCTLENVWFEDVCEDAITLKQKSGTSIIRGGGAFHAADKVVQFNGRGTVEISDFYVEDYGKLVRSCGNCKDNGGPRNVVIENVAAVNGGVLCGINTNYGDTCTISNTCQDKGKNCDLFEGNSDGSEPTKLSSGPDGTSCKVDSFAETC
;
A
#
# COMPACT_ATOMS: atom_id res chain seq x y z
N MET A 1 -30.29 -72.14 -2.52
CA MET A 1 -29.69 -71.33 -1.43
C MET A 1 -29.56 -69.91 -1.93
N ARG A 2 -30.12 -68.95 -1.20
CA ARG A 2 -30.29 -67.56 -1.63
C ARG A 2 -28.96 -66.79 -1.50
N THR A 3 -28.50 -66.19 -2.58
CA THR A 3 -27.35 -65.28 -2.62
C THR A 3 -27.78 -63.92 -2.09
N SER A 4 -27.28 -63.53 -0.92
CA SER A 4 -27.44 -62.19 -0.35
C SER A 4 -26.40 -61.25 -0.94
N THR A 5 -26.86 -60.26 -1.71
CA THR A 5 -26.06 -59.13 -2.17
C THR A 5 -26.04 -58.07 -1.08
N LEU A 6 -24.86 -57.81 -0.49
CA LEU A 6 -24.62 -56.68 0.41
C LEU A 6 -24.41 -55.41 -0.43
N LEU A 7 -25.29 -54.42 -0.25
CA LEU A 7 -25.20 -53.10 -0.85
C LEU A 7 -24.52 -52.15 0.15
N THR A 8 -23.27 -51.79 -0.10
CA THR A 8 -22.54 -50.75 0.65
C THR A 8 -22.95 -49.37 0.16
N ILE A 9 -23.61 -48.59 1.02
CA ILE A 9 -23.93 -47.18 0.79
C ILE A 9 -22.69 -46.36 1.18
N ALA A 10 -22.04 -45.73 0.21
CA ALA A 10 -20.97 -44.76 0.45
C ALA A 10 -21.59 -43.42 0.86
N ASN A 11 -21.26 -42.94 2.07
CA ASN A 11 -21.65 -41.63 2.57
C ASN A 11 -20.71 -40.59 1.92
N PHE A 12 -21.20 -39.84 0.93
CA PHE A 12 -20.52 -38.63 0.47
C PHE A 12 -20.83 -37.52 1.47
N GLY A 13 -19.94 -37.30 2.44
CA GLY A 13 -19.99 -36.13 3.29
C GLY A 13 -19.73 -34.89 2.44
N THR A 14 -20.70 -33.98 2.37
CA THR A 14 -20.49 -32.62 1.89
C THR A 14 -19.57 -31.90 2.86
N ALA A 15 -18.32 -31.67 2.46
CA ALA A 15 -17.44 -30.75 3.17
C ALA A 15 -18.03 -29.34 3.02
N PHE A 16 -18.56 -28.77 4.10
CA PHE A 16 -18.88 -27.35 4.14
C PHE A 16 -17.55 -26.59 4.15
N ALA A 17 -17.38 -25.64 3.22
CA ALA A 17 -16.20 -24.80 3.18
C ALA A 17 -16.27 -23.85 4.39
N ALA A 18 -15.37 -24.01 5.35
CA ALA A 18 -15.20 -23.01 6.41
C ALA A 18 -14.67 -21.71 5.79
N VAL A 19 -15.10 -20.58 6.32
CA VAL A 19 -14.54 -19.26 6.00
C VAL A 19 -13.03 -19.31 6.22
N GLN A 20 -12.23 -18.54 5.47
CA GLN A 20 -10.80 -18.46 5.77
C GLN A 20 -10.57 -17.60 7.01
N MET A 21 -9.45 -17.83 7.70
CA MET A 21 -9.01 -16.94 8.78
C MET A 21 -8.94 -15.50 8.26
N TYR A 22 -9.42 -14.53 9.03
CA TYR A 22 -9.51 -13.12 8.66
C TYR A 22 -10.48 -12.76 7.52
N ASN A 23 -11.25 -13.71 7.00
CA ASN A 23 -12.34 -13.38 6.08
C ASN A 23 -13.64 -13.04 6.83
N GLN A 24 -14.53 -12.34 6.14
CA GLN A 24 -15.84 -11.99 6.68
C GLN A 24 -16.67 -13.25 6.95
N CYS A 25 -17.18 -13.35 8.16
CA CYS A 25 -18.01 -14.46 8.64
C CYS A 25 -19.38 -13.98 9.18
N GLY A 26 -19.65 -12.68 9.11
CA GLY A 26 -20.90 -12.11 9.61
C GLY A 26 -21.07 -10.62 9.29
N GLY A 27 -22.21 -10.08 9.74
CA GLY A 27 -22.66 -8.72 9.43
C GLY A 27 -24.11 -8.69 8.94
N SER A 28 -24.82 -7.59 9.17
CA SER A 28 -26.27 -7.46 8.90
C SER A 28 -26.68 -7.63 7.43
N ALA A 29 -25.75 -7.60 6.47
CA ALA A 29 -26.00 -7.87 5.04
C ALA A 29 -25.25 -9.10 4.51
N TYR A 30 -24.57 -9.86 5.38
CA TYR A 30 -23.72 -10.98 4.97
C TYR A 30 -24.53 -12.28 4.80
N SER A 31 -24.46 -12.87 3.61
CA SER A 31 -25.18 -14.11 3.23
C SER A 31 -24.26 -15.31 2.98
N GLY A 32 -22.95 -15.15 3.15
CA GLY A 32 -21.96 -16.22 2.98
C GLY A 32 -21.82 -17.14 4.19
N ASP A 33 -20.80 -17.98 4.16
CA ASP A 33 -20.49 -18.94 5.22
C ASP A 33 -20.17 -18.22 6.54
N LYS A 34 -20.75 -18.67 7.64
CA LYS A 34 -20.59 -18.01 8.96
C LYS A 34 -19.64 -18.75 9.89
N GLU A 35 -19.14 -19.89 9.43
CA GLU A 35 -18.35 -20.81 10.24
C GLU A 35 -16.87 -20.55 10.00
N CYS A 36 -16.20 -20.07 11.05
CA CYS A 36 -14.77 -19.84 11.04
C CYS A 36 -13.99 -21.17 11.15
N PRO A 37 -12.76 -21.21 10.63
CA PRO A 37 -11.94 -22.41 10.70
C PRO A 37 -11.55 -22.69 12.15
N SER A 38 -11.28 -23.96 12.47
CA SER A 38 -10.93 -24.37 13.84
C SER A 38 -9.76 -23.54 14.41
N GLY A 39 -9.93 -23.04 15.64
CA GLY A 39 -8.95 -22.14 16.30
C GLY A 39 -9.23 -20.65 16.07
N SER A 40 -10.38 -20.31 15.50
CA SER A 40 -10.85 -18.93 15.37
C SER A 40 -12.35 -18.80 15.60
N THR A 41 -12.75 -17.61 16.01
CA THR A 41 -14.14 -17.24 16.26
C THR A 41 -14.52 -16.06 15.38
N CYS A 42 -15.77 -16.08 14.92
CA CYS A 42 -16.35 -14.95 14.20
C CYS A 42 -16.60 -13.80 15.18
N VAL A 43 -15.77 -12.75 15.11
CA VAL A 43 -15.84 -11.59 15.99
C VAL A 43 -16.51 -10.43 15.26
N GLU A 44 -17.57 -9.89 15.85
CA GLU A 44 -18.25 -8.69 15.33
C GLU A 44 -17.35 -7.46 15.49
N ALA A 45 -16.93 -6.87 14.38
CA ALA A 45 -16.22 -5.59 14.38
C ALA A 45 -17.19 -4.40 14.25
N SER A 46 -18.32 -4.62 13.57
CA SER A 46 -19.43 -3.68 13.51
C SER A 46 -20.73 -4.41 13.21
N LYS A 47 -21.86 -3.69 13.31
CA LYS A 47 -23.19 -4.16 12.90
C LYS A 47 -23.19 -4.80 11.51
N TRP A 48 -22.34 -4.33 10.61
CA TRP A 48 -22.32 -4.72 9.20
C TRP A 48 -21.18 -5.69 8.85
N TYR A 49 -20.25 -5.95 9.78
CA TYR A 49 -19.06 -6.73 9.49
C TYR A 49 -18.58 -7.52 10.71
N SER A 50 -18.45 -8.83 10.55
CA SER A 50 -17.81 -9.73 11.50
C SER A 50 -16.73 -10.53 10.78
N GLN A 51 -15.60 -10.77 11.44
CA GLN A 51 -14.40 -11.37 10.85
C GLN A 51 -13.95 -12.59 11.65
N CYS A 52 -13.46 -13.64 10.98
CA CYS A 52 -12.82 -14.75 11.67
C CYS A 52 -11.50 -14.30 12.28
N THR A 53 -11.42 -14.25 13.61
CA THR A 53 -10.19 -13.88 14.32
C THR A 53 -9.71 -15.04 15.20
N PRO A 54 -8.39 -15.25 15.37
CA PRO A 54 -7.85 -16.33 16.21
C PRO A 54 -8.37 -16.26 17.64
N ASP A 55 -8.67 -17.41 18.22
CA ASP A 55 -9.09 -17.48 19.62
C ASP A 55 -7.93 -17.09 20.53
N SER A 56 -8.12 -16.06 21.36
CA SER A 56 -7.16 -15.55 22.35
C SER A 56 -6.82 -16.56 23.48
N SER A 57 -7.24 -17.82 23.34
CA SER A 57 -7.05 -18.91 24.30
C SER A 57 -6.26 -20.10 23.76
N SER A 58 -5.63 -20.01 22.58
CA SER A 58 -4.55 -20.92 22.21
C SER A 58 -3.32 -20.62 23.09
N LYS A 59 -3.27 -21.30 24.24
CA LYS A 59 -2.10 -21.33 25.12
C LYS A 59 -0.85 -21.59 24.27
N LYS A 60 0.10 -20.65 24.37
CA LYS A 60 1.56 -20.82 24.35
C LYS A 60 1.98 -22.08 23.58
N ALA A 61 2.40 -21.89 22.32
CA ALA A 61 3.21 -22.89 21.62
C ALA A 61 4.23 -23.47 22.61
N ALA A 62 4.19 -24.80 22.75
CA ALA A 62 5.04 -25.51 23.68
C ALA A 62 6.49 -25.01 23.51
N SER A 63 7.05 -24.55 24.62
CA SER A 63 8.48 -24.26 24.74
C SER A 63 9.24 -25.50 24.30
N VAL A 64 9.84 -25.44 23.11
CA VAL A 64 10.84 -26.41 22.68
C VAL A 64 11.98 -26.30 23.67
N GLU A 65 12.21 -27.39 24.39
CA GLU A 65 13.31 -27.56 25.32
C GLU A 65 14.63 -27.32 24.57
N LYS A 66 15.47 -26.44 25.12
CA LYS A 66 16.80 -26.14 24.62
C LYS A 66 17.61 -27.43 24.63
N THR A 67 17.85 -28.02 23.47
CA THR A 67 18.96 -28.94 23.31
C THR A 67 20.22 -28.10 23.12
N ASP A 68 21.09 -28.13 24.11
CA ASP A 68 22.44 -27.57 24.03
C ASP A 68 23.21 -28.26 22.89
N PHE A 69 23.33 -27.57 21.76
CA PHE A 69 24.25 -27.92 20.69
C PHE A 69 25.39 -26.90 20.71
N ASP A 70 26.54 -27.36 21.22
CA ASP A 70 27.77 -26.61 21.35
C ASP A 70 28.37 -26.38 19.95
N PHE A 71 28.29 -25.14 19.45
CA PHE A 71 28.98 -24.73 18.23
C PHE A 71 30.30 -24.03 18.62
N PRO A 72 31.45 -24.44 18.04
CA PRO A 72 32.73 -23.82 18.35
C PRO A 72 32.74 -22.36 17.91
N ALA A 73 33.23 -21.50 18.82
CA ALA A 73 33.33 -20.07 18.65
C ALA A 73 34.20 -19.69 17.44
N PHE A 74 33.59 -19.11 16.42
CA PHE A 74 34.30 -18.28 15.45
C PHE A 74 34.35 -16.85 15.99
N GLY A 75 35.55 -16.43 16.41
CA GLY A 75 35.81 -15.09 16.89
C GLY A 75 35.74 -14.08 15.75
N PHE A 76 34.85 -13.11 15.87
CA PHE A 76 34.85 -11.90 15.05
C PHE A 76 35.62 -10.79 15.76
N PRO A 77 36.51 -10.06 15.05
CA PRO A 77 37.20 -8.91 15.63
C PRO A 77 36.20 -7.79 15.93
N GLY A 78 36.29 -7.23 17.14
CA GLY A 78 35.36 -6.24 17.66
C GLY A 78 35.29 -4.96 16.83
N PHE A 79 34.07 -4.49 16.61
CA PHE A 79 33.81 -3.18 16.04
C PHE A 79 34.15 -2.08 17.06
N PRO A 80 34.86 -1.01 16.65
CA PRO A 80 35.14 0.13 17.54
C PRO A 80 33.86 0.93 17.83
N ALA A 81 33.81 1.47 19.06
CA ALA A 81 32.72 2.30 19.54
C ALA A 81 32.58 3.61 18.73
N PRO A 82 31.35 4.11 18.51
CA PRO A 82 31.13 5.36 17.80
C PRO A 82 31.67 6.58 18.59
N PRO A 83 32.16 7.64 17.90
CA PRO A 83 32.69 8.83 18.56
C PRO A 83 31.60 9.61 19.31
N GLN A 84 31.94 10.11 20.50
CA GLN A 84 31.10 11.00 21.29
C GLN A 84 30.89 12.35 20.59
N ALA A 85 29.64 12.82 20.58
CA ALA A 85 29.28 14.16 20.12
C ALA A 85 29.80 15.24 21.10
N PRO A 86 30.26 16.41 20.59
CA PRO A 86 30.63 17.54 21.44
C PRO A 86 29.40 18.23 22.04
N PRO A 87 29.55 18.90 23.20
CA PRO A 87 28.44 19.50 23.94
C PRO A 87 27.94 20.80 23.29
N ALA A 88 26.64 21.05 23.44
CA ALA A 88 25.96 22.27 23.03
C ALA A 88 26.44 23.47 23.88
N GLU A 89 26.78 24.56 23.22
CA GLU A 89 26.95 25.88 23.86
C GLU A 89 25.60 26.61 23.89
N GLU A 90 25.22 27.04 25.08
CA GLU A 90 24.21 28.07 25.32
C GLU A 90 24.76 29.43 24.89
N ASP A 91 24.02 30.19 24.07
CA ASP A 91 24.11 31.64 24.10
C ASP A 91 22.73 32.26 24.26
N ASN A 92 22.69 33.17 25.22
CA ASN A 92 21.56 33.88 25.76
C ASN A 92 21.93 35.36 25.61
N SER A 93 21.32 36.06 24.66
CA SER A 93 21.31 37.51 24.72
C SER A 93 20.04 38.15 24.15
N GLN A 94 19.51 39.01 24.99
CA GLN A 94 18.35 39.88 24.85
C GLN A 94 18.58 40.98 23.80
N GLY A 95 17.50 41.48 23.19
CA GLY A 95 17.43 42.91 22.87
C GLY A 95 16.58 43.36 21.68
N ASN A 96 15.42 43.91 22.01
CA ASN A 96 14.77 45.08 21.39
C ASN A 96 14.10 45.01 20.00
N GLY A 97 12.77 44.91 20.03
CA GLY A 97 11.86 46.02 19.68
C GLY A 97 11.96 46.68 18.31
N ASN A 98 10.99 46.38 17.44
CA ASN A 98 10.07 47.38 16.87
C ASN A 98 9.01 46.72 15.96
N ALA A 99 7.75 46.90 16.33
CA ALA A 99 6.59 46.61 15.49
C ALA A 99 6.32 47.76 14.51
N PRO A 100 5.60 47.50 13.41
CA PRO A 100 4.40 48.27 13.15
C PRO A 100 3.16 47.42 12.86
N ALA A 101 2.03 48.02 13.21
CA ALA A 101 0.67 47.51 13.25
C ALA A 101 0.02 47.32 11.85
N PRO A 102 -1.14 46.64 11.77
CA PRO A 102 -1.73 46.16 10.53
C PRO A 102 -2.61 47.22 9.84
N PHE A 103 -2.65 47.17 8.51
CA PHE A 103 -3.53 48.00 7.70
C PHE A 103 -4.97 47.46 7.72
N LEU A 104 -5.89 48.30 8.21
CA LEU A 104 -7.33 48.18 7.99
C LEU A 104 -7.67 48.62 6.56
N SER A 105 -8.59 47.90 5.91
CA SER A 105 -9.37 48.44 4.80
C SER A 105 -10.86 48.14 5.02
N THR A 106 -11.67 49.19 4.96
CA THR A 106 -13.11 49.24 5.21
C THR A 106 -13.93 49.32 3.89
N ILE A 107 -15.26 49.13 4.04
CA ILE A 107 -16.40 49.66 3.23
C ILE A 107 -16.98 48.69 2.14
N PRO A 108 -18.31 48.61 1.88
CA PRO A 108 -19.52 48.82 2.71
C PRO A 108 -20.56 47.67 2.64
N THR A 109 -21.53 47.73 3.56
CA THR A 109 -22.83 47.03 3.56
C THR A 109 -23.77 47.53 2.45
N PRO A 110 -24.72 46.70 1.98
CA PRO A 110 -26.11 47.18 1.92
C PRO A 110 -27.12 46.19 2.51
N GLU A 111 -28.29 46.78 2.81
CA GLU A 111 -29.40 46.33 3.63
C GLU A 111 -30.20 45.15 3.03
N GLY A 112 -30.84 44.37 3.92
CA GLY A 112 -31.71 43.23 3.57
C GLY A 112 -33.05 43.62 2.94
N PRO A 113 -33.90 42.63 2.62
CA PRO A 113 -35.05 42.42 3.49
C PRO A 113 -35.57 40.96 3.65
N THR A 114 -36.29 40.80 4.77
CA THR A 114 -37.49 39.96 5.01
C THR A 114 -37.40 38.43 4.98
N ASN A 115 -37.46 37.87 6.20
CA ASN A 115 -37.82 36.49 6.51
C ASN A 115 -39.29 36.18 6.13
N THR A 116 -39.49 35.09 5.39
CA THR A 116 -40.75 34.32 5.36
C THR A 116 -40.38 32.88 5.74
N PRO A 117 -41.06 32.22 6.69
CA PRO A 117 -40.73 30.84 7.05
C PRO A 117 -41.36 29.89 6.04
N GLU A 118 -40.53 29.19 5.27
CA GLU A 118 -40.98 28.08 4.42
C GLU A 118 -40.90 26.77 5.21
N GLN A 119 -41.99 26.01 5.18
CA GLN A 119 -42.13 24.70 5.82
C GLN A 119 -41.11 23.69 5.28
N PRO A 120 -40.67 22.71 6.08
CA PRO A 120 -39.84 21.63 5.57
C PRO A 120 -40.70 20.73 4.67
N VAL A 121 -40.32 20.65 3.40
CA VAL A 121 -40.77 19.58 2.50
C VAL A 121 -39.84 18.38 2.73
N ASP A 122 -40.40 17.32 3.30
CA ASP A 122 -39.75 16.01 3.37
C ASP A 122 -39.70 15.42 1.96
N ASP A 123 -38.65 15.73 1.21
CA ASP A 123 -38.28 14.93 0.04
C ASP A 123 -37.58 13.64 0.54
N PRO A 124 -38.01 12.45 0.13
CA PRO A 124 -37.29 11.23 0.45
C PRO A 124 -35.93 11.30 -0.24
N VAL A 125 -34.86 11.35 0.55
CA VAL A 125 -33.51 11.09 0.08
C VAL A 125 -33.47 9.64 -0.37
N ASP A 126 -33.72 9.42 -1.66
CA ASP A 126 -33.36 8.19 -2.32
C ASP A 126 -31.85 8.02 -2.11
N THR A 127 -31.51 7.13 -1.19
CA THR A 127 -30.13 6.77 -0.93
C THR A 127 -29.67 6.06 -2.18
N ILE A 128 -28.92 6.77 -3.04
CA ILE A 128 -28.29 6.17 -4.21
C ILE A 128 -27.27 5.19 -3.64
N ILE A 129 -27.66 3.93 -3.47
CA ILE A 129 -26.73 2.83 -3.25
C ILE A 129 -25.92 2.77 -4.53
N ALA A 130 -24.72 3.33 -4.51
CA ALA A 130 -23.77 3.18 -5.59
C ALA A 130 -23.59 1.67 -5.82
N ASN A 131 -23.93 1.21 -7.02
CA ASN A 131 -23.66 -0.16 -7.43
C ASN A 131 -22.16 -0.42 -7.24
N PRO A 132 -21.74 -1.56 -6.67
CA PRO A 132 -20.34 -1.91 -6.57
C PRO A 132 -19.71 -1.87 -7.96
N THR A 133 -18.50 -1.30 -8.08
CA THR A 133 -17.71 -1.38 -9.30
C THR A 133 -17.62 -2.84 -9.74
N THR A 134 -18.11 -3.13 -10.94
CA THR A 134 -18.12 -4.49 -11.48
C THR A 134 -16.67 -4.92 -11.69
N ALA A 135 -16.24 -6.00 -11.03
CA ALA A 135 -14.88 -6.52 -11.19
C ALA A 135 -14.57 -6.82 -12.67
N PRO A 136 -13.35 -6.54 -13.14
CA PRO A 136 -12.96 -6.85 -14.51
C PRO A 136 -13.03 -8.36 -14.74
N THR A 137 -13.77 -8.75 -15.78
CA THR A 137 -13.83 -10.14 -16.26
C THR A 137 -12.89 -10.24 -17.46
N SER A 138 -11.60 -10.46 -17.23
CA SER A 138 -10.65 -10.69 -18.32
C SER A 138 -10.67 -12.17 -18.75
N GLU A 139 -10.73 -12.42 -20.06
CA GLU A 139 -10.40 -13.75 -20.61
C GLU A 139 -8.89 -13.99 -20.47
N PRO A 140 -8.42 -15.24 -20.25
CA PRO A 140 -7.01 -15.53 -20.09
C PRO A 140 -6.28 -15.33 -21.43
N ILE A 141 -5.28 -14.43 -21.50
CA ILE A 141 -4.50 -14.19 -22.72
C ILE A 141 -3.01 -14.45 -22.54
N GLU A 142 -2.45 -15.00 -23.62
CA GLU A 142 -1.13 -15.58 -23.85
C GLU A 142 0.07 -14.86 -23.23
N THR A 143 0.92 -15.68 -22.59
CA THR A 143 2.30 -15.34 -22.25
C THR A 143 3.13 -15.15 -23.51
N GLY A 144 3.49 -13.91 -23.83
CA GLY A 144 4.46 -13.60 -24.89
C GLY A 144 5.85 -14.15 -24.55
N SER A 145 6.34 -15.07 -25.39
CA SER A 145 7.68 -15.66 -25.29
C SER A 145 8.76 -14.69 -25.78
N GLY A 146 9.21 -13.80 -24.90
CA GLY A 146 10.44 -13.02 -25.05
C GLY A 146 11.61 -13.69 -24.32
N SER A 147 12.69 -13.97 -25.03
CA SER A 147 13.86 -14.68 -24.51
C SER A 147 14.69 -13.80 -23.56
N GLY A 148 14.77 -14.18 -22.27
CA GLY A 148 15.88 -13.79 -21.38
C GLY A 148 15.55 -13.15 -20.03
N ALA A 149 14.32 -12.68 -19.79
CA ALA A 149 13.85 -12.15 -18.51
C ALA A 149 12.60 -12.91 -18.06
N ARG A 150 12.36 -13.05 -16.74
CA ARG A 150 11.11 -13.62 -16.23
C ARG A 150 9.95 -12.82 -16.82
N ALA A 151 9.03 -13.49 -17.52
CA ALA A 151 7.93 -12.82 -18.18
C ALA A 151 7.09 -12.06 -17.14
N ILE A 152 7.04 -10.72 -17.26
CA ILE A 152 6.23 -9.86 -16.41
C ILE A 152 4.78 -9.94 -16.90
N THR A 153 3.83 -10.15 -15.98
CA THR A 153 2.40 -10.10 -16.30
C THR A 153 2.03 -8.63 -16.54
N ARG A 154 1.40 -8.30 -17.66
CA ARG A 154 1.06 -6.92 -18.05
C ARG A 154 -0.43 -6.59 -17.98
N THR A 155 -1.26 -7.55 -17.60
CA THR A 155 -2.71 -7.43 -17.58
C THR A 155 -3.24 -7.83 -16.22
N ILE A 156 -4.26 -7.11 -15.73
CA ILE A 156 -4.97 -7.48 -14.51
C ILE A 156 -5.54 -8.91 -14.66
N PRO A 157 -5.16 -9.86 -13.78
CA PRO A 157 -5.68 -11.21 -13.83
C PRO A 157 -7.19 -11.25 -13.59
N ALA A 158 -7.83 -12.33 -14.01
CA ALA A 158 -9.24 -12.55 -13.74
C ALA A 158 -9.50 -12.61 -12.23
N SER A 159 -10.53 -11.90 -11.78
CA SER A 159 -10.93 -11.92 -10.38
C SER A 159 -11.60 -13.23 -9.99
N SER A 160 -11.34 -13.72 -8.77
CA SER A 160 -12.03 -14.88 -8.19
C SER A 160 -13.37 -14.54 -7.50
N GLY A 161 -13.69 -13.24 -7.40
CA GLY A 161 -14.88 -12.73 -6.73
C GLY A 161 -14.68 -11.27 -6.30
N ALA A 162 -15.77 -10.54 -6.04
CA ALA A 162 -15.70 -9.12 -5.68
C ALA A 162 -16.20 -8.86 -4.26
N THR A 163 -15.52 -7.98 -3.54
CA THR A 163 -15.85 -7.50 -2.20
C THR A 163 -15.83 -5.98 -2.20
N ALA A 164 -16.93 -5.35 -1.76
CA ALA A 164 -17.00 -3.91 -1.58
C ALA A 164 -17.17 -3.59 -0.08
N VAL A 165 -16.37 -2.67 0.46
CA VAL A 165 -16.41 -2.31 1.88
C VAL A 165 -16.42 -0.79 2.08
N ALA A 166 -17.06 -0.34 3.16
CA ALA A 166 -17.17 1.09 3.45
C ALA A 166 -15.93 1.68 4.13
N THR A 167 -15.01 0.85 4.64
CA THR A 167 -13.84 1.24 5.44
C THR A 167 -12.62 0.43 5.05
N ALA A 168 -11.42 0.94 5.38
CA ALA A 168 -10.17 0.26 5.12
C ALA A 168 -10.10 -1.09 5.85
N ILE A 169 -9.46 -2.07 5.23
CA ILE A 169 -9.29 -3.42 5.79
C ILE A 169 -7.94 -3.48 6.53
N PRO A 170 -7.93 -3.64 7.87
CA PRO A 170 -6.69 -3.81 8.61
C PRO A 170 -6.11 -5.22 8.42
N VAL A 171 -4.79 -5.32 8.22
CA VAL A 171 -4.05 -6.56 8.05
C VAL A 171 -2.86 -6.57 9.01
N SER A 172 -2.84 -7.49 9.97
CA SER A 172 -1.78 -7.59 10.99
C SER A 172 -0.85 -8.79 10.83
N GLY A 173 -1.22 -9.74 9.99
CA GLY A 173 -0.43 -10.93 9.66
C GLY A 173 -0.40 -11.10 8.15
N GLU A 174 -0.94 -12.20 7.66
CA GLU A 174 -1.07 -12.44 6.22
C GLU A 174 -2.53 -12.38 5.79
N LEU A 175 -2.78 -11.72 4.66
CA LEU A 175 -4.04 -11.80 3.92
C LEU A 175 -3.75 -12.26 2.49
N ASP A 176 -4.21 -13.46 2.15
CA ASP A 176 -4.29 -13.93 0.76
C ASP A 176 -5.71 -13.71 0.24
N GLY A 177 -5.86 -12.78 -0.70
CA GLY A 177 -7.14 -12.46 -1.32
C GLY A 177 -7.60 -13.47 -2.36
N GLY A 178 -6.76 -14.45 -2.75
CA GLY A 178 -7.09 -15.45 -3.75
C GLY A 178 -7.45 -14.86 -5.12
N MET A 179 -6.88 -13.71 -5.48
CA MET A 179 -7.24 -12.85 -6.62
C MET A 179 -8.66 -12.26 -6.55
N ALA A 180 -9.23 -12.07 -5.36
CA ALA A 180 -10.46 -11.33 -5.20
C ALA A 180 -10.26 -9.84 -5.50
N TYR A 181 -11.31 -9.21 -6.03
CA TYR A 181 -11.42 -7.79 -6.30
C TYR A 181 -11.97 -7.07 -5.07
N TYR A 182 -11.29 -6.03 -4.61
CA TYR A 182 -11.65 -5.23 -3.45
C TYR A 182 -11.87 -3.79 -3.86
N ASP A 183 -12.97 -3.19 -3.44
CA ASP A 183 -13.26 -1.80 -3.71
C ASP A 183 -13.97 -1.11 -2.54
N ARG A 184 -14.00 0.22 -2.54
CA ARG A 184 -14.74 1.01 -1.56
C ARG A 184 -16.18 1.25 -2.02
N SER A 185 -17.13 1.06 -1.11
CA SER A 185 -18.54 1.41 -1.34
C SER A 185 -19.14 2.11 -0.11
N PRO A 186 -19.54 3.40 -0.23
CA PRO A 186 -19.36 4.25 -1.40
C PRO A 186 -17.88 4.50 -1.74
N SER A 187 -17.61 4.92 -2.99
CA SER A 187 -16.28 5.40 -3.37
C SER A 187 -15.88 6.59 -2.51
N VAL A 188 -14.63 6.60 -2.08
CA VAL A 188 -14.00 7.69 -1.31
C VAL A 188 -12.92 8.41 -2.09
N CYS A 189 -12.62 7.97 -3.33
CA CYS A 189 -11.67 8.62 -4.21
C CYS A 189 -12.10 10.07 -4.50
N LYS A 190 -11.18 11.01 -4.27
CA LYS A 190 -11.32 12.44 -4.55
C LYS A 190 -10.18 12.94 -5.45
N GLU A 191 -9.77 12.11 -6.40
CA GLU A 191 -8.64 12.37 -7.28
C GLU A 191 -7.35 12.58 -6.46
N GLN A 192 -6.72 13.75 -6.56
CA GLN A 192 -5.42 14.09 -5.95
C GLN A 192 -5.58 14.83 -4.60
N GLU A 193 -6.76 14.80 -3.98
CA GLU A 193 -6.97 15.34 -2.63
C GLU A 193 -6.51 14.33 -1.58
N GLU A 194 -5.50 14.70 -0.80
CA GLU A 194 -4.99 13.90 0.33
C GLU A 194 -6.11 13.63 1.35
N THR A 195 -6.61 12.39 1.36
CA THR A 195 -7.73 11.97 2.22
C THR A 195 -7.27 11.23 3.48
N GLY A 196 -6.06 10.65 3.46
CA GLY A 196 -5.39 10.04 4.59
C GLY A 196 -5.70 8.55 4.78
N GLU A 197 -5.02 7.97 5.78
CA GLU A 197 -4.96 6.51 6.00
C GLU A 197 -6.33 5.81 6.15
N ALA A 198 -7.38 6.49 6.61
CA ALA A 198 -8.71 5.90 6.77
C ALA A 198 -9.41 5.57 5.44
N ASP A 199 -9.02 6.27 4.38
CA ASP A 199 -9.58 6.13 3.04
C ASP A 199 -8.76 5.17 2.15
N ALA A 200 -7.79 4.49 2.76
CA ALA A 200 -7.08 3.38 2.15
C ALA A 200 -8.00 2.18 1.86
N MET A 201 -7.57 1.32 0.93
CA MET A 201 -8.19 0.02 0.75
C MET A 201 -7.72 -0.95 1.84
N PHE A 202 -6.41 -1.00 2.08
CA PHE A 202 -5.79 -1.85 3.10
C PHE A 202 -4.82 -1.07 3.99
N ILE A 203 -4.83 -1.39 5.28
CA ILE A 203 -3.86 -0.85 6.26
C ILE A 203 -3.08 -2.03 6.83
N LEU A 204 -1.80 -2.12 6.48
CA LEU A 204 -0.89 -3.18 6.90
C LEU A 204 -0.09 -2.73 8.13
N GLU A 205 -0.16 -3.51 9.20
CA GLU A 205 0.73 -3.37 10.35
C GLU A 205 2.16 -3.82 9.99
N ASP A 206 3.12 -3.52 10.88
CA ASP A 206 4.52 -3.91 10.67
C ASP A 206 4.69 -5.43 10.54
N GLY A 207 5.36 -5.85 9.48
CA GLY A 207 5.59 -7.25 9.10
C GLY A 207 4.43 -7.92 8.35
N ALA A 208 3.33 -7.21 8.08
CA ALA A 208 2.18 -7.81 7.42
C ALA A 208 2.42 -8.11 5.93
N THR A 209 1.72 -9.12 5.41
CA THR A 209 1.74 -9.53 4.01
C THR A 209 0.36 -9.47 3.39
N LEU A 210 0.24 -8.81 2.24
CA LEU A 210 -0.94 -8.80 1.39
C LEU A 210 -0.59 -9.50 0.08
N ARG A 211 -1.36 -10.51 -0.32
CA ARG A 211 -1.10 -11.22 -1.57
C ARG A 211 -2.35 -11.54 -2.37
N ASN A 212 -2.19 -11.64 -3.69
CA ASN A 212 -3.24 -12.04 -4.64
C ASN A 212 -4.51 -11.20 -4.47
N VAL A 213 -4.41 -9.90 -4.71
CA VAL A 213 -5.51 -8.94 -4.54
C VAL A 213 -5.60 -8.07 -5.77
N ILE A 214 -6.82 -7.76 -6.21
CA ILE A 214 -7.10 -6.71 -7.18
C ILE A 214 -7.82 -5.58 -6.45
N ILE A 215 -7.39 -4.34 -6.66
CA ILE A 215 -7.90 -3.15 -5.99
C ILE A 215 -8.55 -2.25 -7.04
N GLY A 216 -9.83 -1.94 -6.81
CA GLY A 216 -10.65 -1.10 -7.67
C GLY A 216 -10.43 0.40 -7.50
N PRO A 217 -11.14 1.22 -8.30
CA PRO A 217 -10.96 2.68 -8.38
C PRO A 217 -11.62 3.47 -7.23
N GLY A 218 -12.48 2.85 -6.42
CA GLY A 218 -13.24 3.54 -5.37
C GLY A 218 -12.42 3.90 -4.14
N GLN A 219 -11.23 3.32 -3.98
CA GLN A 219 -10.26 3.66 -2.95
C GLN A 219 -9.61 5.03 -3.23
N ALA A 220 -9.30 5.78 -2.17
CA ALA A 220 -8.50 7.00 -2.32
C ALA A 220 -7.00 6.72 -2.15
N GLU A 221 -6.65 5.90 -1.16
CA GLU A 221 -5.29 5.77 -0.59
C GLU A 221 -4.78 4.31 -0.57
N GLY A 222 -4.61 3.69 -1.74
CA GLY A 222 -4.46 2.25 -2.02
C GLY A 222 -4.12 1.34 -0.83
N VAL A 223 -2.83 1.10 -0.60
CA VAL A 223 -2.31 0.28 0.51
C VAL A 223 -1.38 1.10 1.39
N HIS A 224 -1.69 1.21 2.68
CA HIS A 224 -0.83 1.89 3.67
C HIS A 224 -0.06 0.87 4.50
N CYS A 225 1.26 0.89 4.42
CA CYS A 225 2.14 0.11 5.29
C CYS A 225 2.65 0.96 6.45
N LYS A 226 2.21 0.66 7.68
CA LYS A 226 2.63 1.36 8.90
C LYS A 226 4.08 1.06 9.29
N GLY A 227 4.54 -0.16 8.99
CA GLY A 227 5.90 -0.63 9.16
C GLY A 227 6.44 -1.24 7.88
N THR A 228 7.38 -2.17 8.01
CA THR A 228 7.78 -3.04 6.89
C THR A 228 6.58 -3.88 6.46
N CYS A 229 6.43 -4.14 5.17
CA CYS A 229 5.33 -4.93 4.65
C CYS A 229 5.74 -5.68 3.38
N THR A 230 4.99 -6.73 3.05
CA THR A 230 5.15 -7.48 1.80
C THR A 230 3.87 -7.42 0.98
N LEU A 231 3.95 -6.94 -0.25
CA LEU A 231 2.88 -6.98 -1.24
C LEU A 231 3.29 -7.97 -2.33
N GLU A 232 2.55 -9.05 -2.50
CA GLU A 232 2.83 -10.08 -3.50
C GLU A 232 1.67 -10.24 -4.48
N ASN A 233 1.88 -9.98 -5.77
CA ASN A 233 0.83 -10.12 -6.78
C ASN A 233 -0.43 -9.28 -6.44
N VAL A 234 -0.21 -7.99 -6.14
CA VAL A 234 -1.26 -7.00 -5.86
C VAL A 234 -1.44 -6.09 -7.07
N TRP A 235 -2.68 -5.94 -7.53
CA TRP A 235 -3.04 -5.21 -8.74
C TRP A 235 -3.89 -3.99 -8.40
N PHE A 236 -3.55 -2.83 -8.94
CA PHE A 236 -4.31 -1.58 -8.80
C PHE A 236 -4.90 -1.20 -10.15
N GLU A 237 -6.22 -1.30 -10.30
CA GLU A 237 -6.92 -1.05 -11.56
C GLU A 237 -6.89 0.41 -11.98
N ASP A 238 -7.06 1.32 -11.02
CA ASP A 238 -6.99 2.76 -11.23
C ASP A 238 -6.56 3.40 -9.91
N VAL A 239 -5.44 4.11 -9.95
CA VAL A 239 -4.83 4.71 -8.77
C VAL A 239 -5.35 6.13 -8.62
N CYS A 240 -6.16 6.34 -7.58
CA CYS A 240 -6.75 7.65 -7.27
C CYS A 240 -5.69 8.70 -6.91
N GLU A 241 -4.96 8.50 -5.79
CA GLU A 241 -3.91 9.39 -5.30
C GLU A 241 -2.53 8.71 -5.39
N ASP A 242 -2.28 7.73 -4.51
CA ASP A 242 -1.18 6.79 -4.61
C ASP A 242 -1.62 5.34 -4.35
N ALA A 243 -0.88 4.40 -4.94
CA ALA A 243 -1.19 2.98 -4.83
C ALA A 243 -0.67 2.41 -3.50
N ILE A 244 0.52 2.84 -3.09
CA ILE A 244 1.24 2.27 -1.96
C ILE A 244 1.94 3.39 -1.19
N THR A 245 1.56 3.55 0.08
CA THR A 245 2.24 4.45 1.01
C THR A 245 3.07 3.65 2.02
N LEU A 246 4.37 3.95 2.09
CA LEU A 246 5.35 3.27 2.93
C LEU A 246 5.78 4.16 4.10
N LYS A 247 5.48 3.75 5.35
CA LYS A 247 5.76 4.52 6.57
C LYS A 247 6.79 3.86 7.51
N GLN A 248 7.45 2.77 7.10
CA GLN A 248 8.44 2.07 7.94
C GLN A 248 9.51 3.01 8.51
N LYS A 249 9.99 2.74 9.72
CA LYS A 249 11.06 3.55 10.35
C LYS A 249 12.46 3.05 10.00
N SER A 250 12.57 1.82 9.55
CA SER A 250 13.77 1.15 9.06
C SER A 250 13.37 -0.20 8.45
N GLY A 251 14.33 -1.00 7.98
CA GLY A 251 14.07 -2.31 7.39
C GLY A 251 13.71 -2.24 5.91
N THR A 252 13.18 -3.33 5.37
CA THR A 252 12.85 -3.48 3.95
C THR A 252 11.37 -3.82 3.79
N SER A 253 10.67 -3.05 2.96
CA SER A 253 9.36 -3.45 2.42
C SER A 253 9.54 -4.06 1.03
N ILE A 254 8.74 -5.06 0.70
CA ILE A 254 8.85 -5.84 -0.53
C ILE A 254 7.57 -5.66 -1.35
N ILE A 255 7.71 -5.33 -2.62
CA ILE A 255 6.65 -5.31 -3.62
C ILE A 255 7.10 -6.27 -4.73
N ARG A 256 6.39 -7.40 -4.89
CA ARG A 256 6.79 -8.46 -5.81
C ARG A 256 5.63 -8.94 -6.66
N GLY A 257 5.76 -8.84 -7.98
CA GLY A 257 4.65 -9.16 -8.87
C GLY A 257 3.51 -8.14 -8.77
N GLY A 258 2.49 -8.32 -9.58
CA GLY A 258 1.36 -7.39 -9.62
C GLY A 258 1.61 -6.22 -10.56
N GLY A 259 0.75 -5.20 -10.44
CA GLY A 259 0.90 -4.00 -11.25
C GLY A 259 -0.04 -2.87 -10.87
N ALA A 260 0.23 -1.68 -11.42
CA ALA A 260 -0.59 -0.50 -11.19
C ALA A 260 -0.85 0.26 -12.50
N PHE A 261 -2.07 0.76 -12.64
CA PHE A 261 -2.53 1.50 -13.81
C PHE A 261 -3.03 2.89 -13.39
N HIS A 262 -2.90 3.86 -14.30
CA HIS A 262 -3.51 5.19 -14.21
C HIS A 262 -3.13 6.04 -12.98
N ALA A 263 -1.92 5.85 -12.44
CA ALA A 263 -1.41 6.63 -11.31
C ALA A 263 -0.92 8.02 -11.73
N ALA A 264 -1.80 9.03 -11.70
CA ALA A 264 -1.51 10.38 -12.21
C ALA A 264 -0.22 11.02 -11.65
N ASP A 265 0.03 10.93 -10.34
CA ASP A 265 1.26 11.45 -9.71
C ASP A 265 2.29 10.38 -9.42
N LYS A 266 1.95 9.40 -8.58
CA LYS A 266 2.91 8.42 -8.02
C LYS A 266 2.25 7.09 -7.70
N VAL A 267 2.97 6.00 -7.91
CA VAL A 267 2.52 4.65 -7.51
C VAL A 267 2.93 4.40 -6.06
N VAL A 268 4.22 4.59 -5.73
CA VAL A 268 4.76 4.36 -4.39
C VAL A 268 5.19 5.68 -3.76
N GLN A 269 4.48 6.10 -2.72
CA GLN A 269 4.85 7.20 -1.83
C GLN A 269 5.72 6.67 -0.68
N PHE A 270 7.01 7.00 -0.68
CA PHE A 270 7.94 6.55 0.35
C PHE A 270 8.18 7.64 1.40
N ASN A 271 7.35 7.62 2.45
CA ASN A 271 7.39 8.57 3.56
C ASN A 271 8.41 8.17 4.65
N GLY A 272 8.52 6.85 4.88
CA GLY A 272 9.35 6.21 5.90
C GLY A 272 10.86 6.33 5.71
N ARG A 273 11.60 5.31 6.15
CA ARG A 273 13.06 5.17 6.06
C ARG A 273 13.43 3.70 5.84
N GLY A 274 14.64 3.43 5.37
CA GLY A 274 15.09 2.08 5.05
C GLY A 274 14.94 1.80 3.56
N THR A 275 14.50 0.61 3.18
CA THR A 275 14.53 0.14 1.80
C THR A 275 13.12 -0.26 1.31
N VAL A 276 12.85 -0.05 0.03
CA VAL A 276 11.79 -0.74 -0.71
C VAL A 276 12.42 -1.52 -1.87
N GLU A 277 12.04 -2.78 -1.99
CA GLU A 277 12.42 -3.65 -3.11
C GLU A 277 11.18 -3.88 -3.99
N ILE A 278 11.27 -3.48 -5.26
CA ILE A 278 10.20 -3.62 -6.25
C ILE A 278 10.69 -4.57 -7.32
N SER A 279 10.02 -5.71 -7.46
CA SER A 279 10.43 -6.78 -8.37
C SER A 279 9.26 -7.35 -9.16
N ASP A 280 9.52 -7.79 -10.39
CA ASP A 280 8.54 -8.49 -11.25
C ASP A 280 7.23 -7.68 -11.46
N PHE A 281 7.29 -6.35 -11.41
CA PHE A 281 6.12 -5.46 -11.36
C PHE A 281 5.82 -4.81 -12.72
N TYR A 282 4.54 -4.62 -13.03
CA TYR A 282 4.08 -3.86 -14.20
C TYR A 282 3.49 -2.52 -13.81
N VAL A 283 3.84 -1.46 -14.54
CA VAL A 283 3.22 -0.14 -14.36
C VAL A 283 2.91 0.50 -15.70
N GLU A 284 1.70 1.04 -15.85
CA GLU A 284 1.23 1.71 -17.05
C GLU A 284 0.50 3.00 -16.69
N ASP A 285 0.64 4.04 -17.52
CA ASP A 285 -0.04 5.34 -17.35
C ASP A 285 0.22 5.96 -15.97
N TYR A 286 1.50 6.25 -15.68
CA TYR A 286 1.93 6.66 -14.35
C TYR A 286 2.79 7.93 -14.34
N GLY A 287 2.72 8.72 -13.27
CA GLY A 287 3.58 9.89 -13.08
C GLY A 287 4.99 9.51 -12.61
N LYS A 288 5.11 8.75 -11.52
CA LYS A 288 6.37 8.26 -10.95
C LYS A 288 6.16 6.88 -10.33
N LEU A 289 7.08 5.93 -10.54
CA LEU A 289 6.93 4.63 -9.88
C LEU A 289 7.21 4.75 -8.37
N VAL A 290 8.32 5.37 -7.96
CA VAL A 290 8.60 5.64 -6.54
C VAL A 290 9.02 7.09 -6.34
N ARG A 291 8.46 7.75 -5.31
CA ARG A 291 8.93 9.04 -4.83
C ARG A 291 9.30 8.98 -3.34
N SER A 292 10.56 9.26 -3.04
CA SER A 292 10.99 9.59 -1.67
C SER A 292 10.33 10.91 -1.28
N CYS A 293 9.65 10.99 -0.13
CA CYS A 293 8.97 12.22 0.25
C CYS A 293 9.95 13.40 0.28
N GLY A 294 9.65 14.45 -0.48
CA GLY A 294 10.57 15.57 -0.69
C GLY A 294 10.44 16.71 0.31
N ASN A 295 9.27 16.89 0.94
CA ASN A 295 8.93 18.05 1.77
C ASN A 295 8.11 17.69 3.01
N CYS A 296 8.22 16.45 3.50
CA CYS A 296 7.52 15.99 4.70
C CYS A 296 7.91 16.81 5.96
N LYS A 297 6.99 17.02 6.89
CA LYS A 297 7.20 17.85 8.11
C LYS A 297 8.36 17.38 9.01
N ASP A 298 8.71 16.10 8.98
CA ASP A 298 9.89 15.51 9.64
C ASP A 298 10.76 14.77 8.61
N ASN A 299 11.09 15.45 7.52
CA ASN A 299 11.80 14.83 6.42
C ASN A 299 13.23 14.41 6.78
N GLY A 300 13.80 13.57 5.93
CA GLY A 300 15.12 12.97 6.11
C GLY A 300 15.23 11.67 5.35
N GLY A 301 16.31 10.94 5.63
CA GLY A 301 16.61 9.67 5.00
C GLY A 301 17.49 8.79 5.90
N PRO A 302 18.13 7.75 5.34
CA PRO A 302 18.05 7.37 3.92
C PRO A 302 16.75 6.63 3.59
N ARG A 303 16.27 6.84 2.37
CA ARG A 303 15.29 6.00 1.67
C ARG A 303 15.96 5.36 0.46
N ASN A 304 16.05 4.03 0.47
CA ASN A 304 16.71 3.26 -0.57
C ASN A 304 15.65 2.56 -1.44
N VAL A 305 15.82 2.61 -2.75
CA VAL A 305 14.92 2.01 -3.72
C VAL A 305 15.71 0.98 -4.53
N VAL A 306 15.19 -0.24 -4.60
CA VAL A 306 15.73 -1.30 -5.45
C VAL A 306 14.63 -1.70 -6.44
N ILE A 307 14.91 -1.59 -7.73
CA ILE A 307 14.00 -1.89 -8.82
C ILE A 307 14.63 -2.97 -9.67
N GLU A 308 13.96 -4.11 -9.79
CA GLU A 308 14.45 -5.26 -10.54
C GLU A 308 13.34 -5.86 -11.40
N ASN A 309 13.62 -6.12 -12.68
CA ASN A 309 12.65 -6.78 -13.56
C ASN A 309 11.28 -6.08 -13.58
N VAL A 310 11.27 -4.77 -13.81
CA VAL A 310 10.05 -3.97 -13.94
C VAL A 310 9.82 -3.60 -15.41
N ALA A 311 8.54 -3.57 -15.81
CA ALA A 311 8.13 -3.01 -17.09
C ALA A 311 7.24 -1.79 -16.86
N ALA A 312 7.72 -0.63 -17.31
CA ALA A 312 7.09 0.66 -17.05
C ALA A 312 6.73 1.37 -18.36
N VAL A 313 5.44 1.34 -18.70
CA VAL A 313 4.89 1.80 -19.97
C VAL A 313 4.20 3.15 -19.80
N ASN A 314 4.36 4.04 -20.79
CA ASN A 314 3.66 5.32 -20.87
C ASN A 314 3.65 6.16 -19.57
N GLY A 315 4.82 6.36 -18.94
CA GLY A 315 4.88 7.16 -17.72
C GLY A 315 6.10 8.05 -17.55
N GLY A 316 6.32 8.47 -16.31
CA GLY A 316 7.47 9.28 -15.90
C GLY A 316 8.63 8.46 -15.35
N VAL A 317 9.37 9.03 -14.40
CA VAL A 317 10.59 8.43 -13.85
C VAL A 317 10.29 7.23 -12.96
N LEU A 318 11.23 6.28 -12.88
CA LEU A 318 11.11 5.12 -12.00
C LEU A 318 11.37 5.49 -10.53
N CYS A 319 12.35 6.35 -10.24
CA CYS A 319 12.61 6.78 -8.87
C CYS A 319 13.00 8.26 -8.77
N GLY A 320 12.33 8.98 -7.86
CA GLY A 320 12.70 10.33 -7.44
C GLY A 320 13.28 10.32 -6.02
N ILE A 321 14.58 10.59 -5.87
CA ILE A 321 15.31 10.44 -4.60
C ILE A 321 15.91 11.77 -4.10
N ASN A 322 16.00 11.95 -2.77
CA ASN A 322 16.58 13.15 -2.16
C ASN A 322 18.04 12.88 -1.75
N THR A 323 18.98 13.34 -2.57
CA THR A 323 20.41 12.99 -2.42
C THR A 323 21.05 13.59 -1.17
N ASN A 324 20.58 14.75 -0.72
CA ASN A 324 21.01 15.39 0.53
C ASN A 324 20.66 14.58 1.79
N TYR A 325 19.70 13.65 1.70
CA TYR A 325 19.33 12.74 2.78
C TYR A 325 19.96 11.34 2.66
N GLY A 326 20.87 11.15 1.70
CA GLY A 326 21.55 9.88 1.49
C GLY A 326 20.68 8.82 0.83
N ASP A 327 19.58 9.22 0.18
CA ASP A 327 18.72 8.30 -0.56
C ASP A 327 19.48 7.66 -1.73
N THR A 328 19.14 6.41 -2.03
CA THR A 328 19.70 5.68 -3.15
C THR A 328 18.63 5.02 -4.00
N CYS A 329 18.93 4.81 -5.28
CA CYS A 329 18.11 4.06 -6.22
C CYS A 329 18.99 3.14 -7.06
N THR A 330 18.63 1.88 -7.14
CA THR A 330 19.27 0.88 -8.01
C THR A 330 18.22 0.29 -8.94
N ILE A 331 18.50 0.28 -10.23
CA ILE A 331 17.59 -0.21 -11.27
C ILE A 331 18.33 -1.28 -12.07
N SER A 332 17.71 -2.45 -12.21
CA SER A 332 18.26 -3.59 -12.95
C SER A 332 17.19 -4.32 -13.76
N ASN A 333 17.57 -4.87 -14.92
CA ASN A 333 16.71 -5.70 -15.78
C ASN A 333 15.35 -5.06 -16.09
N THR A 334 15.30 -3.74 -16.24
CA THR A 334 14.05 -2.97 -16.26
C THR A 334 13.91 -2.24 -17.59
N CYS A 335 12.69 -2.15 -18.12
CA CYS A 335 12.38 -1.28 -19.25
C CYS A 335 11.55 -0.07 -18.80
N GLN A 336 11.78 1.07 -19.42
CA GLN A 336 10.92 2.24 -19.28
C GLN A 336 10.88 3.04 -20.59
N ASP A 337 9.68 3.39 -21.05
CA ASP A 337 9.51 4.14 -22.30
C ASP A 337 10.08 5.56 -22.24
N LYS A 338 10.99 5.87 -23.17
CA LYS A 338 11.70 7.16 -23.28
C LYS A 338 12.82 7.34 -22.25
N GLY A 339 13.26 6.25 -21.61
CA GLY A 339 14.51 6.20 -20.85
C GLY A 339 14.54 6.99 -19.54
N LYS A 340 13.37 7.33 -18.99
CA LYS A 340 13.21 8.03 -17.71
C LYS A 340 13.44 7.10 -16.53
N ASN A 341 14.67 7.07 -16.03
CA ASN A 341 15.06 6.23 -14.88
C ASN A 341 14.95 6.98 -13.54
N CYS A 342 15.73 8.03 -13.34
CA CYS A 342 15.96 8.69 -12.07
C CYS A 342 15.78 10.20 -12.17
N ASP A 343 15.23 10.80 -11.12
CA ASP A 343 15.33 12.22 -10.84
C ASP A 343 15.95 12.42 -9.45
N LEU A 344 16.92 13.33 -9.37
CA LEU A 344 17.63 13.66 -8.13
C LEU A 344 17.13 15.00 -7.59
N PHE A 345 16.87 15.04 -6.29
CA PHE A 345 16.34 16.21 -5.60
C PHE A 345 17.18 16.58 -4.39
N GLU A 346 17.03 17.83 -3.97
CA GLU A 346 17.32 18.31 -2.63
C GLU A 346 16.00 18.39 -1.86
N GLY A 347 15.81 17.45 -0.93
CA GLY A 347 14.65 17.42 -0.05
C GLY A 347 14.74 18.46 1.07
N ASN A 348 13.59 18.90 1.56
CA ASN A 348 13.45 19.84 2.67
C ASN A 348 12.45 19.32 3.70
N SER A 349 12.31 20.06 4.80
CA SER A 349 11.32 19.78 5.86
C SER A 349 10.44 21.00 6.20
N ASP A 350 10.50 22.06 5.39
CA ASP A 350 9.73 23.29 5.58
C ASP A 350 8.42 23.30 4.78
N GLY A 351 8.15 22.23 4.02
CA GLY A 351 6.95 22.07 3.20
C GLY A 351 7.07 22.70 1.82
N SER A 352 8.19 23.36 1.49
CA SER A 352 8.42 23.92 0.15
C SER A 352 8.58 22.83 -0.90
N GLU A 353 8.32 23.14 -2.18
CA GLU A 353 8.57 22.17 -3.25
C GLU A 353 10.07 21.83 -3.33
N PRO A 354 10.46 20.54 -3.34
CA PRO A 354 11.85 20.13 -3.39
C PRO A 354 12.55 20.61 -4.66
N THR A 355 13.80 21.08 -4.52
CA THR A 355 14.60 21.51 -5.68
C THR A 355 15.04 20.29 -6.47
N LYS A 356 14.69 20.22 -7.75
CA LYS A 356 15.25 19.23 -8.67
C LYS A 356 16.69 19.59 -9.02
N LEU A 357 17.62 18.67 -8.77
CA LEU A 357 19.05 18.84 -9.02
C LEU A 357 19.42 18.37 -10.43
N SER A 358 18.97 17.18 -10.82
CA SER A 358 19.27 16.59 -12.13
C SER A 358 18.29 15.47 -12.48
N SER A 359 18.36 15.02 -13.74
CA SER A 359 17.71 13.79 -14.22
C SER A 359 18.80 12.82 -14.71
N GLY A 360 18.54 11.53 -14.58
CA GLY A 360 19.46 10.47 -15.01
C GLY A 360 20.29 9.85 -13.88
N PRO A 361 21.00 8.74 -14.16
CA PRO A 361 21.89 8.13 -13.20
C PRO A 361 23.16 8.96 -13.00
N ASP A 362 23.60 9.07 -11.74
CA ASP A 362 24.86 9.72 -11.35
C ASP A 362 25.97 8.71 -11.02
N GLY A 363 25.66 7.41 -11.05
CA GLY A 363 26.57 6.32 -10.71
C GLY A 363 26.83 6.16 -9.21
N THR A 364 26.26 7.01 -8.36
CA THR A 364 26.46 7.02 -6.90
C THR A 364 25.15 6.84 -6.17
N SER A 365 24.26 7.84 -6.22
CA SER A 365 22.93 7.79 -5.61
C SER A 365 21.92 7.08 -6.50
N CYS A 366 21.99 7.23 -7.81
CA CYS A 366 21.23 6.43 -8.77
C CYS A 366 22.16 5.61 -9.66
N LYS A 367 21.96 4.28 -9.62
CA LYS A 367 22.70 3.32 -10.44
C LYS A 367 21.73 2.52 -11.30
N VAL A 368 22.06 2.41 -12.58
CA VAL A 368 21.25 1.69 -13.56
C VAL A 368 22.13 0.65 -14.23
N ASP A 369 21.65 -0.58 -14.25
CA ASP A 369 22.24 -1.71 -14.97
C ASP A 369 21.16 -2.39 -15.83
N SER A 370 21.53 -2.95 -16.98
CA SER A 370 20.61 -3.72 -17.84
C SER A 370 19.23 -3.06 -18.05
N PHE A 371 19.22 -1.82 -18.57
CA PHE A 371 18.02 -1.01 -18.76
C PHE A 371 17.69 -0.77 -20.23
N ALA A 372 16.39 -0.85 -20.57
CA ALA A 372 15.90 -0.62 -21.92
C ALA A 372 14.96 0.60 -21.99
N GLU A 373 15.09 1.41 -23.05
CA GLU A 373 14.26 2.63 -23.24
C GLU A 373 12.91 2.36 -23.92
N THR A 374 12.58 1.07 -24.08
CA THR A 374 11.35 0.57 -24.70
C THR A 374 10.89 -0.68 -23.97
N CYS A 375 9.63 -0.66 -23.54
CA CYS A 375 8.87 -1.84 -23.12
C CYS A 375 7.97 -2.35 -24.26
#